data_AF-A0A166KZV0-F1
#
_entry.id   AF-A0A166KZV0-F1
#
_cell.length_a   1.000
_cell.length_b   1.000
_cell.length_c   1.000
_cell.angle_alpha   90.00
_cell.angle_beta   90.00
_cell.angle_gamma   90.00
#
_symmetry.space_group_name_H-M   'P 1'
#
loop_
_entity.id
_entity.type
_entity.pdbx_description
1 polymer ?
#
loop_
_entity_poly.entity_id
_entity_poly.type
_entity_poly.pdbx_seq_one_letter_code
_entity_poly.pdbx_strand_id
1 'polypeptide(L)'
;MTVHNMRNKPVLIIEVSVSQTKDDITEKIRERMSLCPSLVGAIIVNFEEHPRYRKPEQDPVVPNDTLSEDEWDDLTADTFGSGPIVVRGNRWCGAITCCFDVWLRGGDTEPSVTQKQVIPGSSEGTAELDATLSELWRRVVRSVGGPQAQPVAFDANWDKFRRDIEQSLRNTALARYDNWIRSTKNRRRNEVSESPDSSKVKRSRV
;
A
#
# COMPACT_ATOMS: atom_id res chain seq x y z
N MET A 1 -8.73 -10.88 0.92
CA MET A 1 -8.66 -12.25 1.51
C MET A 1 -9.99 -12.59 2.17
N THR A 2 -10.40 -13.87 2.16
CA THR A 2 -11.62 -14.33 2.83
C THR A 2 -11.30 -15.56 3.65
N VAL A 3 -11.75 -15.57 4.91
CA VAL A 3 -11.65 -16.74 5.79
C VAL A 3 -12.98 -17.47 5.72
N HIS A 4 -12.90 -18.80 5.61
CA HIS A 4 -14.07 -19.67 5.52
C HIS A 4 -14.12 -20.61 6.74
N ASN A 5 -15.33 -21.02 7.12
CA ASN A 5 -15.51 -22.10 8.09
C ASN A 5 -15.42 -23.49 7.42
N MET A 6 -15.55 -24.55 8.23
CA MET A 6 -15.49 -25.95 7.75
C MET A 6 -16.56 -26.31 6.71
N ARG A 7 -17.62 -25.50 6.58
CA ARG A 7 -18.69 -25.69 5.57
C ARG A 7 -18.46 -24.82 4.33
N ASN A 8 -17.25 -24.31 4.16
CA ASN A 8 -16.85 -23.37 3.11
C ASN A 8 -17.67 -22.06 3.08
N LYS A 9 -18.34 -21.70 4.18
CA LYS A 9 -19.07 -20.43 4.25
C LYS A 9 -18.11 -19.30 4.67
N PRO A 10 -18.15 -18.13 4.01
CA PRO A 10 -17.29 -17.01 4.37
C PRO A 10 -17.67 -16.48 5.76
N VAL A 11 -16.68 -16.27 6.62
CA VAL A 11 -16.87 -15.78 7.99
C VAL A 11 -16.20 -14.43 8.23
N LEU A 12 -15.09 -14.14 7.55
CA LEU A 12 -14.38 -12.87 7.67
C LEU A 12 -13.88 -12.45 6.28
N ILE A 13 -14.00 -11.16 5.98
CA ILE A 13 -13.36 -10.54 4.82
C ILE A 13 -12.27 -9.61 5.32
N ILE A 14 -11.10 -9.68 4.69
CA ILE A 14 -10.01 -8.73 4.89
C ILE A 14 -9.70 -8.11 3.52
N GLU A 15 -9.99 -6.83 3.37
CA GLU A 15 -9.69 -6.06 2.17
C GLU A 15 -8.52 -5.13 2.44
N VAL A 16 -7.49 -5.22 1.60
CA VAL A 16 -6.34 -4.33 1.63
C VAL A 16 -6.33 -3.54 0.33
N SER A 17 -6.23 -2.23 0.45
CA SER A 17 -6.32 -1.31 -0.68
C SER A 17 -5.25 -0.24 -0.60
N VAL A 18 -4.79 0.19 -1.78
CA VAL A 18 -3.80 1.26 -1.92
C VAL A 18 -4.35 2.24 -2.93
N SER A 19 -4.55 3.49 -2.50
CA SER A 19 -5.03 4.58 -3.37
C SER A 19 -6.41 4.40 -4.04
N GLN A 20 -7.22 3.41 -3.60
CA GLN A 20 -8.65 3.37 -3.91
C GLN A 20 -9.40 4.34 -3.00
N THR A 21 -10.52 4.87 -3.47
CA THR A 21 -11.44 5.64 -2.62
C THR A 21 -11.98 4.70 -1.53
N LYS A 22 -11.81 5.11 -0.27
CA LYS A 22 -12.33 4.37 0.90
C LYS A 22 -13.84 4.09 0.75
N ASP A 23 -14.56 4.98 0.08
CA ASP A 23 -16.01 4.89 -0.14
C ASP A 23 -16.41 3.64 -0.93
N ASP A 24 -15.76 3.37 -2.08
CA ASP A 24 -16.04 2.22 -2.93
C ASP A 24 -15.86 0.89 -2.18
N ILE A 25 -14.80 0.81 -1.36
CA ILE A 25 -14.50 -0.39 -0.57
C ILE A 25 -15.50 -0.54 0.57
N THR A 26 -15.85 0.56 1.22
CA THR A 26 -16.84 0.58 2.29
C THR A 26 -18.20 0.11 1.76
N GLU A 27 -18.63 0.60 0.60
CA GLU A 27 -19.87 0.17 -0.05
C GLU A 27 -19.85 -1.33 -0.39
N LYS A 28 -18.77 -1.81 -1.01
CA LYS A 28 -18.57 -3.24 -1.31
C LYS A 28 -18.63 -4.12 -0.06
N ILE A 29 -18.01 -3.70 1.04
CA ILE A 29 -18.02 -4.45 2.30
C ILE A 29 -19.41 -4.44 2.93
N ARG A 30 -20.09 -3.28 2.93
CA ARG A 30 -21.46 -3.15 3.43
C ARG A 30 -22.42 -4.08 2.70
N GLU A 31 -22.35 -4.11 1.37
CA GLU A 31 -23.15 -5.01 0.53
C GLU A 31 -22.84 -6.49 0.84
N ARG A 32 -21.56 -6.87 0.95
CA ARG A 32 -21.21 -8.26 1.27
C ARG A 32 -21.69 -8.69 2.66
N MET A 33 -21.59 -7.81 3.65
CA MET A 33 -22.05 -8.06 5.01
C MET A 33 -23.58 -8.26 5.07
N SER A 34 -24.34 -7.53 4.23
CA SER A 34 -25.80 -7.69 4.14
C SER A 34 -26.20 -8.98 3.41
N LEU A 35 -25.51 -9.33 2.33
CA LEU A 35 -25.84 -10.50 1.50
C LEU A 35 -25.35 -11.85 2.05
N CYS A 36 -24.35 -11.86 2.95
CA CYS A 36 -23.76 -13.10 3.46
C CYS A 36 -24.04 -13.31 4.96
N PRO A 37 -25.08 -14.07 5.35
CA PRO A 37 -25.44 -14.35 6.75
C PRO A 37 -24.34 -14.99 7.61
N SER A 38 -23.36 -15.65 6.99
CA SER A 38 -22.27 -16.31 7.70
C SER A 38 -21.12 -15.39 8.10
N LEU A 39 -21.02 -14.19 7.50
CA LEU A 39 -19.98 -13.23 7.84
C LEU A 39 -20.20 -12.70 9.26
N VAL A 40 -19.17 -12.75 10.09
CA VAL A 40 -19.22 -12.18 11.45
C VAL A 40 -18.56 -10.80 11.53
N GLY A 41 -17.83 -10.41 10.48
CA GLY A 41 -17.21 -9.10 10.37
C GLY A 41 -16.35 -8.94 9.12
N ALA A 42 -15.75 -7.76 8.99
CA ALA A 42 -14.79 -7.44 7.95
C ALA A 42 -13.70 -6.49 8.48
N ILE A 43 -12.53 -6.52 7.87
CA ILE A 43 -11.42 -5.61 8.12
C ILE A 43 -11.08 -4.93 6.80
N ILE A 44 -11.04 -3.60 6.80
CA ILE A 44 -10.54 -2.79 5.70
C ILE A 44 -9.23 -2.17 6.15
N VAL A 45 -8.18 -2.34 5.35
CA VAL A 45 -6.91 -1.64 5.50
C VAL A 45 -6.71 -0.82 4.24
N ASN A 46 -6.74 0.51 4.34
CA ASN A 46 -6.54 1.41 3.23
C ASN A 46 -5.28 2.26 3.42
N PHE A 47 -4.42 2.27 2.39
CA PHE A 47 -3.22 3.08 2.34
C PHE A 47 -3.42 4.26 1.38
N GLU A 48 -3.38 5.47 1.92
CA GLU A 48 -3.53 6.71 1.18
C GLU A 48 -2.17 7.41 1.05
N GLU A 49 -1.70 7.60 -0.18
CA GLU A 49 -0.50 8.37 -0.46
C GLU A 49 -0.84 9.85 -0.65
N HIS A 50 -0.27 10.72 0.20
CA HIS A 50 -0.44 12.16 0.09
C HIS A 50 0.89 12.94 0.14
N PRO A 51 1.11 13.86 -0.82
CA PRO A 51 0.41 13.93 -2.11
C PRO A 51 0.74 12.69 -2.96
N ARG A 52 -0.19 12.32 -3.86
CA ARG A 52 0.00 11.19 -4.79
C ARG A 52 1.29 11.35 -5.59
N TYR A 53 1.94 10.22 -5.87
CA TYR A 53 3.13 10.20 -6.72
C TYR A 53 2.88 10.87 -8.06
N ARG A 54 3.86 11.68 -8.48
CA ARG A 54 3.97 12.23 -9.83
C ARG A 54 5.39 11.97 -10.30
N LYS A 55 5.51 11.37 -11.48
CA LYS A 55 6.79 11.19 -12.16
C LYS A 55 7.47 12.55 -12.33
N PRO A 56 8.77 12.69 -12.06
CA PRO A 56 9.50 13.92 -12.37
C PRO A 56 9.36 14.31 -13.84
N GLU A 57 9.11 15.60 -14.10
CA GLU A 57 8.95 16.15 -15.45
C GLU A 57 10.29 16.31 -16.17
N GLN A 58 11.34 16.63 -15.40
CA GLN A 58 12.68 16.81 -15.91
C GLN A 58 13.35 15.45 -16.08
N ASP A 59 14.22 15.35 -17.08
CA ASP A 59 15.10 14.20 -17.25
C ASP A 59 16.28 14.24 -16.26
N PRO A 60 16.93 13.09 -15.97
CA PRO A 60 18.16 13.08 -15.20
C PRO A 60 19.21 13.92 -15.93
N VAL A 61 19.83 14.84 -15.20
CA VAL A 61 20.83 15.78 -15.74
C VAL A 61 22.05 15.03 -16.26
N VAL A 62 22.38 13.86 -15.69
CA VAL A 62 23.57 13.07 -16.05
C VAL A 62 23.18 11.68 -16.58
N PRO A 63 23.78 11.18 -17.67
CA PRO A 63 23.48 9.86 -18.26
C PRO A 63 23.67 8.66 -17.32
N ASN A 64 24.52 8.82 -16.30
CA ASN A 64 24.88 7.79 -15.31
C ASN A 64 24.38 8.12 -13.90
N ASP A 65 23.32 8.93 -13.78
CA ASP A 65 22.79 9.34 -12.48
C ASP A 65 21.97 8.24 -11.79
N THR A 66 22.40 6.98 -11.91
CA THR A 66 21.76 5.80 -11.32
C THR A 66 22.37 5.56 -9.95
N LEU A 67 21.54 5.55 -8.90
CA LEU A 67 21.93 5.17 -7.55
C LEU A 67 22.09 3.65 -7.45
N SER A 68 23.05 3.17 -6.67
CA SER A 68 23.03 1.77 -6.21
C SER A 68 21.93 1.55 -5.18
N GLU A 69 21.59 0.29 -4.90
CA GLU A 69 20.65 -0.05 -3.82
C GLU A 69 21.17 0.41 -2.45
N ASP A 70 22.47 0.23 -2.18
CA ASP A 70 23.10 0.68 -0.94
C ASP A 70 23.00 2.20 -0.76
N GLU A 71 23.30 2.97 -1.82
CA GLU A 71 23.18 4.43 -1.80
C GLU A 71 21.72 4.88 -1.58
N TRP A 72 20.77 4.14 -2.13
CA TRP A 72 19.35 4.41 -1.93
C TRP A 72 18.92 4.17 -0.48
N ASP A 73 19.35 3.04 0.10
CA ASP A 73 19.04 2.72 1.48
C ASP A 73 19.63 3.74 2.45
N ASP A 74 20.87 4.19 2.21
CA ASP A 74 21.51 5.27 2.98
C ASP A 74 20.74 6.59 2.86
N LEU A 75 20.33 6.97 1.65
CA LEU A 75 19.59 8.23 1.43
C LEU A 75 18.18 8.23 2.00
N THR A 76 17.62 7.05 2.22
CA THR A 76 16.27 6.90 2.78
C THR A 76 16.28 6.52 4.26
N ALA A 77 17.48 6.34 4.85
CA ALA A 77 17.73 5.92 6.24
C ALA A 77 16.96 6.73 7.30
N ASP A 78 16.73 8.03 7.06
CA ASP A 78 16.12 8.95 8.04
C ASP A 78 14.66 9.28 7.74
N THR A 79 14.11 8.82 6.62
CA THR A 79 12.71 9.12 6.21
C THR A 79 11.66 8.22 6.87
N PHE A 80 12.03 7.37 7.85
CA PHE A 80 11.12 6.34 8.37
C PHE A 80 9.93 6.88 9.15
N GLY A 81 8.76 6.30 8.85
CA GLY A 81 7.55 6.36 9.66
C GLY A 81 6.82 7.69 9.73
N SER A 82 7.32 8.77 9.10
CA SER A 82 6.84 10.13 9.41
C SER A 82 6.65 11.06 8.21
N GLY A 83 7.08 10.70 7.00
CA GLY A 83 7.04 11.64 5.88
C GLY A 83 7.24 11.04 4.48
N PRO A 84 7.24 11.89 3.44
CA PRO A 84 7.50 11.47 2.07
C PRO A 84 8.95 11.02 1.87
N ILE A 85 9.16 10.05 0.97
CA ILE A 85 10.49 9.64 0.52
C ILE A 85 10.93 10.58 -0.60
N VAL A 86 11.94 11.40 -0.31
CA VAL A 86 12.50 12.40 -1.23
C VAL A 86 13.98 12.08 -1.46
N VAL A 87 14.34 11.86 -2.72
CA VAL A 87 15.72 11.57 -3.12
C VAL A 87 16.08 12.51 -4.26
N ARG A 88 17.18 13.26 -4.11
CA ARG A 88 17.68 14.27 -5.06
C ARG A 88 16.60 15.28 -5.47
N GLY A 89 15.90 15.83 -4.48
CA GLY A 89 14.86 16.85 -4.68
C GLY A 89 13.56 16.34 -5.32
N ASN A 90 13.50 15.05 -5.69
CA ASN A 90 12.33 14.43 -6.28
C ASN A 90 11.63 13.54 -5.26
N ARG A 91 10.31 13.63 -5.20
CA ARG A 91 9.49 12.81 -4.31
C ARG A 91 9.09 11.51 -5.00
N TRP A 92 9.60 10.40 -4.48
CA TRP A 92 9.35 9.05 -4.99
C TRP A 92 8.21 8.36 -4.28
N CYS A 93 7.90 8.77 -3.05
CA CYS A 93 6.71 8.39 -2.32
C CYS A 93 6.20 9.56 -1.49
N GLY A 94 4.89 9.81 -1.52
CA GLY A 94 4.20 10.69 -0.57
C GLY A 94 4.21 10.12 0.85
N ALA A 95 3.75 10.92 1.81
CA ALA A 95 3.45 10.41 3.13
C ALA A 95 2.29 9.43 3.04
N ILE A 96 2.40 8.28 3.69
CA ILE A 96 1.36 7.25 3.67
C ILE A 96 0.55 7.32 4.95
N THR A 97 -0.76 7.48 4.79
CA THR A 97 -1.71 7.29 5.87
C THR A 97 -2.30 5.88 5.78
N CYS A 98 -2.31 5.16 6.90
CA CYS A 98 -2.96 3.87 7.01
C CYS A 98 -4.28 4.04 7.78
N CYS A 99 -5.37 3.58 7.16
CA CYS A 99 -6.70 3.58 7.74
C CYS A 99 -7.12 2.14 7.99
N PHE A 100 -7.51 1.83 9.24
CA PHE A 100 -8.13 0.58 9.62
C PHE A 100 -9.60 0.81 9.92
N ASP A 101 -10.48 0.07 9.23
CA ASP A 101 -11.89 0.00 9.60
C ASP A 101 -12.23 -1.45 9.94
N VAL A 102 -12.76 -1.69 11.15
CA VAL A 102 -13.22 -3.02 11.55
C VAL A 102 -14.73 -3.00 11.71
N TRP A 103 -15.38 -3.89 10.99
CA TRP A 103 -16.82 -4.07 10.96
C TRP A 103 -17.17 -5.33 11.71
N LEU A 104 -18.10 -5.22 12.66
CA LEU A 104 -18.68 -6.37 13.37
C LEU A 104 -20.13 -6.57 12.91
N ARG A 105 -20.52 -7.81 12.62
CA ARG A 105 -21.94 -8.12 12.33
C ARG A 105 -22.80 -7.78 13.55
N GLY A 106 -23.92 -7.10 13.31
CA GLY A 106 -24.83 -6.67 14.39
C GLY A 106 -24.52 -5.29 14.97
N GLY A 107 -23.46 -4.63 14.49
CA GLY A 107 -23.43 -3.16 14.45
C GLY A 107 -24.22 -2.68 13.22
N ASP A 108 -24.79 -1.48 13.31
CA ASP A 108 -25.49 -0.83 12.19
C ASP A 108 -24.57 -0.59 10.98
N THR A 109 -25.06 0.15 9.98
CA THR A 109 -24.50 0.45 8.65
C THR A 109 -23.09 1.06 8.57
N GLU A 110 -22.35 1.10 9.69
CA GLU A 110 -21.08 1.77 9.92
C GLU A 110 -20.04 0.83 10.60
N PRO A 111 -18.73 1.10 10.45
CA PRO A 111 -17.69 0.33 11.13
C PRO A 111 -17.78 0.48 12.65
N SER A 112 -17.43 -0.60 13.37
CA SER A 112 -17.39 -0.59 14.83
C SER A 112 -16.19 0.19 15.39
N VAL A 113 -15.09 0.26 14.62
CA VAL A 113 -13.97 1.17 14.89
C VAL A 113 -13.39 1.66 13.57
N THR A 114 -12.98 2.93 13.56
CA THR A 114 -12.19 3.54 12.48
C THR A 114 -10.95 4.16 13.09
N GLN A 115 -9.77 3.67 12.71
CA GLN A 115 -8.48 4.24 13.11
C GLN A 115 -7.74 4.76 11.88
N LYS A 116 -7.56 6.08 11.82
CA LYS A 116 -6.76 6.74 10.77
C LYS A 116 -5.49 7.29 11.40
N GLN A 117 -4.34 6.77 10.99
CA GLN A 117 -3.04 7.28 11.45
C GLN A 117 -2.04 7.29 10.29
N VAL A 118 -1.10 8.24 10.32
CA VAL A 118 0.17 8.08 9.60
C VAL A 118 0.83 6.88 10.26
N ILE A 119 0.78 5.72 9.60
CA ILE A 119 1.30 4.39 10.00
C ILE A 119 1.41 4.22 11.54
N PRO A 120 0.57 3.41 12.21
CA PRO A 120 0.42 3.38 13.68
C PRO A 120 1.72 3.64 14.45
N GLY A 121 1.85 4.84 15.04
CA GLY A 121 3.11 5.37 15.56
C GLY A 121 3.52 4.80 16.93
N SER A 122 2.58 4.23 17.67
CA SER A 122 2.80 3.54 18.95
C SER A 122 1.63 2.63 19.27
N SER A 123 1.86 1.64 20.13
CA SER A 123 0.83 0.74 20.70
C SER A 123 -0.21 1.48 21.54
N GLU A 124 0.13 2.64 22.10
CA GLU A 124 -0.82 3.47 22.86
C GLU A 124 -1.97 4.00 21.99
N GLY A 125 -1.73 4.16 20.69
CA GLY A 125 -2.73 4.62 19.73
C GLY A 125 -3.68 3.54 19.22
N THR A 126 -3.47 2.25 19.51
CA THR A 126 -4.22 1.12 18.91
C THR A 126 -5.17 0.41 19.85
N ALA A 127 -5.28 0.82 21.13
CA ALA A 127 -6.03 0.07 22.14
C ALA A 127 -7.48 -0.28 21.75
N GLU A 128 -8.21 0.67 21.14
CA GLU A 128 -9.59 0.44 20.68
C GLU A 128 -9.65 -0.50 19.46
N LEU A 129 -8.69 -0.37 18.54
CA LEU A 129 -8.55 -1.27 17.41
C LEU A 129 -8.21 -2.69 17.87
N ASP A 130 -7.29 -2.84 18.82
CA ASP A 130 -6.90 -4.12 19.41
C ASP A 130 -8.06 -4.80 20.12
N ALA A 131 -8.86 -4.04 20.88
CA ALA A 131 -10.07 -4.56 21.51
C ALA A 131 -11.10 -5.05 20.48
N THR A 132 -11.30 -4.28 19.39
CA THR A 132 -12.26 -4.61 18.33
C THR A 132 -11.81 -5.80 17.49
N LEU A 133 -10.52 -5.87 17.13
CA LEU A 133 -9.92 -7.02 16.44
C LEU A 133 -9.97 -8.27 17.32
N SER A 134 -9.73 -8.12 18.63
CA SER A 134 -9.88 -9.22 19.59
C SER A 134 -11.31 -9.76 19.60
N GLU A 135 -12.31 -8.89 19.65
CA GLU A 135 -13.72 -9.31 19.61
C GLU A 135 -14.08 -9.98 18.27
N LEU A 136 -13.63 -9.41 17.15
CA LEU A 136 -13.81 -10.02 15.84
C LEU A 136 -13.18 -11.43 15.78
N TRP A 137 -11.97 -11.60 16.31
CA TRP A 137 -11.29 -12.88 16.38
C TRP A 137 -12.08 -13.91 17.19
N ARG A 138 -12.62 -13.53 18.35
CA ARG A 138 -13.50 -14.41 19.15
C ARG A 138 -14.71 -14.88 18.34
N ARG A 139 -15.35 -13.98 17.60
CA ARG A 139 -16.50 -14.32 16.75
C ARG A 139 -16.11 -15.26 15.61
N VAL A 140 -14.97 -15.04 14.98
CA VAL A 140 -14.45 -15.91 13.90
C VAL A 140 -14.17 -17.31 14.44
N VAL A 141 -13.43 -17.43 15.55
CA VAL A 141 -13.11 -18.74 16.15
C VAL A 141 -14.38 -19.52 16.50
N ARG A 142 -15.37 -18.87 17.12
CA ARG A 142 -16.64 -19.51 17.45
C ARG A 142 -17.46 -19.89 16.20
N SER A 143 -17.36 -19.10 15.13
CA SER A 143 -18.03 -19.42 13.85
C SER A 143 -17.38 -20.60 13.12
N VAL A 144 -16.06 -20.78 13.27
CA VAL A 144 -15.30 -21.87 12.64
C VAL A 144 -15.31 -23.15 13.48
N GLY A 145 -15.02 -23.05 14.78
CA GLY A 145 -14.87 -24.18 15.70
C GLY A 145 -16.13 -24.50 16.53
N GLY A 146 -17.19 -23.70 16.40
CA GLY A 146 -18.43 -23.86 17.15
C GLY A 146 -18.48 -23.09 18.48
N PRO A 147 -19.62 -23.11 19.18
CA PRO A 147 -19.86 -22.25 20.36
C PRO A 147 -18.91 -22.48 21.54
N GLN A 148 -18.36 -23.68 21.65
CA GLN A 148 -17.45 -24.10 22.72
C GLN A 148 -15.97 -23.81 22.40
N ALA A 149 -15.67 -23.36 21.19
CA ALA A 149 -14.30 -23.05 20.80
C ALA A 149 -13.76 -21.89 21.64
N GLN A 150 -12.60 -22.10 22.24
CA GLN A 150 -11.89 -21.09 23.03
C GLN A 150 -10.90 -20.36 22.12
N PRO A 151 -11.10 -19.05 21.87
CA PRO A 151 -10.14 -18.27 21.11
C PRO A 151 -8.86 -18.09 21.91
N VAL A 152 -7.71 -18.35 21.28
CA VAL A 152 -6.43 -17.87 21.77
C VAL A 152 -6.47 -16.34 21.79
N ALA A 153 -5.79 -15.72 22.77
CA ALA A 153 -5.70 -14.27 22.88
C ALA A 153 -5.22 -13.68 21.55
N PHE A 154 -5.90 -12.63 21.10
CA PHE A 154 -5.47 -11.90 19.91
C PHE A 154 -4.30 -10.99 20.30
N ASP A 155 -3.22 -11.09 19.54
CA ASP A 155 -2.01 -10.29 19.73
C ASP A 155 -1.54 -9.81 18.36
N ALA A 156 -1.73 -8.51 18.10
CA ALA A 156 -1.31 -7.88 16.86
C ALA A 156 0.15 -7.44 16.97
N ASN A 157 1.00 -7.97 16.10
CA ASN A 157 2.39 -7.54 16.02
C ASN A 157 2.51 -6.25 15.18
N TRP A 158 2.14 -5.13 15.79
CA TRP A 158 2.15 -3.82 15.14
C TRP A 158 3.54 -3.38 14.72
N ASP A 159 4.59 -3.79 15.44
CA ASP A 159 5.97 -3.48 15.07
C ASP A 159 6.40 -4.21 13.79
N LYS A 160 6.02 -5.48 13.65
CA LYS A 160 6.26 -6.21 12.40
C LYS A 160 5.45 -5.60 11.27
N PHE A 161 4.16 -5.31 11.49
CA PHE A 161 3.33 -4.64 10.48
C PHE A 161 3.98 -3.34 10.00
N ARG A 162 4.46 -2.51 10.93
CA ARG A 162 5.13 -1.26 10.62
C ARG A 162 6.39 -1.45 9.77
N ARG A 163 7.29 -2.35 10.20
CA ARG A 163 8.52 -2.66 9.45
C ARG A 163 8.23 -3.17 8.04
N ASP A 164 7.26 -4.07 7.90
CA ASP A 164 6.89 -4.65 6.60
C ASP A 164 6.31 -3.58 5.65
N ILE A 165 5.48 -2.68 6.17
CA ILE A 165 4.92 -1.57 5.39
C ILE A 165 6.03 -0.59 5.02
N GLU A 166 6.87 -0.17 5.97
CA GLU A 166 8.00 0.73 5.69
C GLU A 166 8.92 0.17 4.59
N GLN A 167 9.29 -1.10 4.67
CA GLN A 167 10.09 -1.75 3.64
C GLN A 167 9.37 -1.76 2.29
N SER A 168 8.07 -2.05 2.28
CA SER A 168 7.27 -2.03 1.06
C SER A 168 7.23 -0.64 0.41
N LEU A 169 7.19 0.42 1.21
CA LEU A 169 7.23 1.79 0.74
C LEU A 169 8.60 2.18 0.15
N ARG A 170 9.70 1.77 0.79
CA ARG A 170 11.06 1.93 0.21
C ARG A 170 11.15 1.27 -1.15
N ASN A 171 10.75 0.01 -1.22
CA ASN A 171 10.82 -0.78 -2.45
C ASN A 171 9.95 -0.14 -3.55
N THR A 172 8.78 0.39 -3.19
CA THR A 172 7.90 1.10 -4.12
C THR A 172 8.54 2.38 -4.64
N ALA A 173 9.18 3.16 -3.77
CA ALA A 173 9.87 4.39 -4.14
C ALA A 173 11.07 4.10 -5.06
N LEU A 174 11.88 3.09 -4.74
CA LEU A 174 13.00 2.63 -5.56
C LEU A 174 12.51 2.15 -6.93
N ALA A 175 11.47 1.32 -6.98
CA ALA A 175 10.91 0.86 -8.24
C ALA A 175 10.40 2.01 -9.12
N ARG A 176 9.83 3.07 -8.54
CA ARG A 176 9.43 4.28 -9.26
C ARG A 176 10.63 5.03 -9.83
N TYR A 177 11.70 5.15 -9.05
CA TYR A 177 12.97 5.72 -9.48
C TYR A 177 13.60 4.95 -10.64
N ASP A 178 13.75 3.63 -10.51
CA ASP A 178 14.32 2.77 -11.53
C ASP A 178 13.52 2.81 -12.84
N ASN A 179 12.19 2.79 -12.73
CA ASN A 179 11.31 2.92 -13.88
C ASN A 179 11.47 4.27 -14.57
N TRP A 180 11.64 5.37 -13.82
CA TRP A 180 11.92 6.68 -14.39
C TRP A 180 13.26 6.68 -15.14
N ILE A 181 14.36 6.23 -14.52
CA ILE A 181 15.69 6.13 -15.13
C ILE A 181 15.65 5.30 -16.42
N ARG A 182 15.03 4.12 -16.37
CA ARG A 182 14.91 3.21 -17.52
C ARG A 182 14.12 3.85 -18.66
N SER A 183 13.00 4.50 -18.33
CA SER A 183 12.16 5.17 -19.33
C SER A 183 12.91 6.29 -20.06
N THR A 184 13.74 7.05 -19.36
CA THR A 184 14.53 8.13 -19.96
C THR A 184 15.69 7.60 -20.81
N LYS A 185 16.39 6.54 -20.35
CA LYS A 185 17.44 5.88 -21.15
C LYS A 185 16.88 5.35 -22.48
N ASN A 186 15.71 4.73 -22.46
CA ASN A 186 15.04 4.24 -23.67
C ASN A 186 14.65 5.36 -24.63
N ARG A 187 14.09 6.47 -24.11
CA ARG A 187 13.72 7.62 -24.94
C ARG A 187 14.94 8.21 -25.66
N ARG A 188 16.03 8.47 -24.94
CA ARG A 188 17.27 9.00 -25.54
C ARG A 188 17.86 8.06 -26.60
N ARG A 189 17.82 6.74 -26.37
CA ARG A 189 18.30 5.76 -27.35
C ARG A 189 17.49 5.82 -28.65
N ASN A 190 16.18 5.99 -28.56
CA ASN A 190 15.31 6.11 -29.73
C ASN A 190 15.55 7.44 -30.48
N GLU A 191 15.70 8.57 -29.76
CA GLU A 191 16.01 9.87 -30.36
C GLU A 191 17.36 9.88 -31.13
N VAL A 192 18.38 9.21 -30.60
CA VAL A 192 19.68 9.03 -31.27
C VAL A 192 19.57 8.13 -32.49
N SER A 193 18.67 7.14 -32.47
CA SER A 193 18.45 6.20 -33.58
C SER A 193 17.61 6.80 -34.71
N GLU A 194 16.75 7.78 -34.41
CA GLU A 194 15.90 8.47 -35.39
C GLU A 194 16.55 9.68 -36.05
N SER A 195 17.77 10.10 -35.65
CA SER A 195 18.54 11.13 -36.35
C SER A 195 19.18 10.57 -37.61
N PRO A 196 18.67 10.86 -38.83
CA PRO A 196 19.28 10.38 -40.05
C PRO A 196 20.48 11.28 -40.37
N ASP A 197 21.60 10.62 -40.61
CA ASP A 197 22.81 11.18 -41.20
C ASP A 197 22.47 11.87 -42.54
N SER A 198 22.14 13.17 -42.47
CA SER A 198 21.84 14.02 -43.62
C SER A 198 23.12 14.67 -44.14
N SER A 199 24.10 13.83 -44.50
CA SER A 199 25.34 14.28 -45.13
C SER A 199 25.69 13.49 -46.39
N LYS A 200 24.69 13.10 -47.20
CA LYS A 200 24.91 12.81 -48.63
C LYS A 200 25.01 14.11 -49.42
N VAL A 201 26.17 14.76 -49.33
CA VAL A 201 26.56 15.84 -50.25
C VAL A 201 26.69 15.26 -51.65
N LYS A 202 25.76 15.61 -52.54
CA LYS A 202 25.85 15.36 -53.98
C LYS A 202 27.12 16.03 -54.52
N ARG A 203 28.11 15.25 -54.94
CA ARG A 203 29.20 15.74 -55.79
C ARG A 203 28.63 16.08 -57.17
N SER A 204 28.45 17.37 -57.45
CA SER A 204 28.31 17.89 -58.81
C SER A 204 29.67 17.80 -59.51
N ARG A 205 29.73 17.05 -60.63
CA ARG A 205 30.83 17.13 -61.60
C ARG A 205 30.55 18.31 -62.53
N VAL A 206 31.55 19.18 -62.69
CA VAL A 206 31.73 20.05 -63.86
C VAL A 206 32.92 19.48 -64.61
#